data_AF-A0A1D6NRP8-F1
#
_entry.id   AF-A0A1D6NRP8-F1
#
_cell.length_a   1.000
_cell.length_b   1.000
_cell.length_c   1.000
_cell.angle_alpha   90.00
_cell.angle_beta   90.00
_cell.angle_gamma   90.00
#
_symmetry.space_group_name_H-M   'P 1'
#
loop_
_entity.id
_entity.type
_entity.pdbx_description
1 polymer ?
#
loop_
_entity_poly.entity_id
_entity_poly.type
_entity_poly.pdbx_seq_one_letter_code
_entity_poly.pdbx_strand_id
1 'polypeptide(L)' 'MCAAFVLKAVLQPIAVIGTTTPSGPHWHALAIEIVVTFNMMFVTCAVATDSRAVGELAGLAVGSAVCITSIFAG' A
#
# COMPACT_ATOMS: atom_id res chain seq x y z
N MET A 1 -1.89 3.55 13.95
CA MET A 1 -1.87 4.69 14.88
C MET A 1 -0.48 4.99 15.44
N CYS A 2 0.26 4.01 15.98
CA CYS A 2 1.61 4.25 16.51
C CYS A 2 2.60 4.82 15.47
N ALA A 3 2.60 4.28 14.24
CA ALA A 3 3.43 4.79 13.15
C ALA A 3 3.11 6.25 12.78
N ALA A 4 1.82 6.63 12.76
CA ALA A 4 1.40 8.01 12.49
C ALA A 4 1.84 8.97 13.61
N PHE A 5 1.83 8.52 14.85
CA PHE A 5 2.30 9.29 15.99
C PHE A 5 3.83 9.50 15.97
N VAL A 6 4.59 8.44 15.66
CA VAL A 6 6.04 8.52 15.46
C VAL A 6 6.39 9.44 14.30
N LEU A 7 5.67 9.35 13.18
CA LEU A 7 5.87 10.24 12.04
C LEU A 7 5.60 11.71 12.40
N LYS A 8 4.53 12.00 13.16
CA LYS A 8 4.24 13.35 13.66
C LYS A 8 5.34 13.87 14.59
N ALA A 9 5.93 13.00 15.41
CA ALA A 9 7.02 13.37 16.32
C ALA A 9 8.34 13.68 15.58
N VAL A 10 8.61 12.97 14.48
CA VAL A 10 9.84 13.14 13.68
C VAL A 10 9.76 14.34 12.71
N LEU A 11 8.57 14.70 12.23
CA LEU A 11 8.41 15.61 11.09
C LEU A 11 7.91 17.03 11.43
N GLN A 12 7.86 17.45 12.70
CA GLN A 12 7.50 18.84 13.05
C GLN A 12 8.54 19.80 12.43
N PRO A 13 8.19 20.70 11.47
CA PRO A 13 6.95 21.49 11.38
C PRO A 13 5.97 21.15 10.23
N ILE A 14 6.13 20.01 9.54
CA ILE A 14 5.32 19.65 8.36
C ILE A 14 4.05 18.90 8.81
N ALA A 15 2.88 19.54 8.66
CA ALA A 15 1.59 19.04 9.15
C ALA A 15 0.71 18.32 8.11
N VAL A 16 1.09 18.34 6.82
CA VAL A 16 0.34 17.69 5.73
C VAL A 16 1.14 16.50 5.22
N ILE A 17 0.69 15.29 5.56
CA ILE A 17 1.26 14.00 5.16
C ILE A 17 0.10 13.00 5.01
N GLY A 18 0.12 12.19 3.96
CA GLY A 18 -0.89 11.15 3.72
C GLY A 18 -2.18 11.62 3.05
N THR A 19 -2.18 12.78 2.39
CA THR A 19 -3.28 13.18 1.52
C THR A 19 -3.10 12.54 0.14
N THR A 20 -3.87 11.50 -0.17
CA THR A 20 -4.07 11.05 -1.55
C THR A 20 -5.01 12.05 -2.21
N THR A 21 -4.47 13.20 -2.64
CA THR A 21 -5.28 14.23 -3.30
C THR A 21 -5.64 13.74 -4.70
N PRO A 22 -6.91 13.39 -4.98
CA PRO A 22 -7.28 12.91 -6.31
C PRO A 22 -7.17 14.08 -7.29
N SER A 23 -6.22 13.99 -8.22
CA SER A 23 -6.14 14.95 -9.32
C SER A 23 -7.11 14.51 -10.41
N GLY A 24 -8.40 14.87 -10.29
CA GLY A 24 -9.45 14.47 -11.22
C GLY A 24 -10.77 14.08 -10.53
N PRO A 25 -11.74 13.55 -11.28
CA PRO A 25 -13.03 13.19 -10.73
C PRO A 25 -12.93 11.98 -9.79
N HIS A 26 -13.58 12.06 -8.61
CA HIS A 26 -13.53 11.07 -7.53
C HIS A 26 -13.79 9.62 -7.97
N TRP A 27 -14.58 9.40 -9.02
CA TRP A 27 -14.86 8.07 -9.55
C TRP A 27 -13.62 7.39 -10.15
N HIS A 28 -12.69 8.16 -10.72
CA HIS A 28 -11.48 7.65 -11.34
C HIS A 28 -10.48 7.19 -10.28
N ALA A 29 -10.33 7.98 -9.20
CA ALA A 29 -9.52 7.61 -8.05
C ALA A 29 -10.05 6.34 -7.36
N LEU A 30 -11.38 6.25 -7.16
CA LEU A 30 -12.02 5.06 -6.60
C LEU A 30 -11.75 3.80 -7.45
N ALA A 31 -11.86 3.91 -8.77
CA ALA A 31 -11.62 2.78 -9.67
C ALA A 31 -10.16 2.30 -9.61
N ILE A 32 -9.21 3.22 -9.56
CA ILE A 32 -7.77 2.89 -9.44
C ILE A 32 -7.50 2.27 -8.07
N GLU A 33 -8.03 2.80 -6.97
CA GLU A 33 -7.84 2.23 -5.64
C GLU A 33 -8.39 0.79 -5.53
N ILE A 34 -9.55 0.51 -6.14
CA ILE A 34 -10.12 -0.84 -6.17
C ILE A 34 -9.20 -1.81 -6.91
N VAL A 35 -8.71 -1.44 -8.09
CA VAL A 35 -7.83 -2.30 -8.91
C VAL A 35 -6.51 -2.55 -8.18
N VAL A 36 -5.91 -1.51 -7.61
CA VAL A 36 -4.63 -1.61 -6.91
C VAL A 36 -4.75 -2.47 -5.65
N THR A 37 -5.79 -2.26 -4.85
CA THR A 37 -6.05 -3.04 -3.63
C THR A 37 -6.34 -4.51 -3.95
N PHE A 38 -7.10 -4.77 -5.03
CA PHE A 38 -7.35 -6.13 -5.51
C PHE A 38 -6.05 -6.86 -5.87
N ASN A 39 -5.15 -6.22 -6.62
CA ASN A 39 -3.86 -6.80 -6.97
C ASN A 39 -2.98 -7.05 -5.72
N MET A 40 -2.93 -6.10 -4.78
CA MET A 40 -2.19 -6.24 -3.54
C MET A 40 -2.68 -7.44 -2.70
N MET A 41 -4.00 -7.55 -2.49
CA MET A 41 -4.58 -8.65 -1.74
C MET A 41 -4.47 -9.98 -2.49
N PHE A 42 -4.61 -10.00 -3.82
CA PHE A 42 -4.42 -11.20 -4.63
C PHE A 42 -3.00 -11.78 -4.45
N VAL A 43 -1.97 -10.96 -4.57
CA VAL A 43 -0.57 -11.40 -4.36
C VAL A 43 -0.34 -11.81 -2.90
N THR A 44 -0.88 -11.05 -1.95
CA THR A 44 -0.75 -11.38 -0.52
C THR A 44 -1.40 -12.72 -0.19
N CYS A 45 -2.59 -12.99 -0.69
CA CYS A 45 -3.28 -14.27 -0.50
C CYS A 45 -2.55 -15.41 -1.24
N ALA A 46 -2.06 -15.19 -2.46
CA ALA A 46 -1.31 -16.21 -3.20
C ALA A 46 -0.06 -16.67 -2.45
N VAL A 47 0.59 -15.75 -1.72
CA VAL A 47 1.81 -16.04 -0.97
C VAL A 47 1.52 -16.53 0.46
N ALA A 48 0.50 -15.99 1.13
CA ALA A 48 0.19 -16.33 2.52
C ALA A 48 -0.62 -17.64 2.67
N THR A 49 -1.38 -18.03 1.64
CA THR A 49 -2.25 -19.22 1.69
C THR A 49 -1.57 -20.45 1.08
N ASP A 50 -0.48 -20.27 0.33
CA ASP A 50 0.26 -21.37 -0.27
C ASP A 50 1.33 -21.90 0.70
N SER A 51 1.06 -23.07 1.31
CA SER A 51 1.99 -23.75 2.22
C SER A 51 3.22 -24.34 1.51
N ARG A 52 3.27 -24.30 0.16
CA ARG A 52 4.45 -24.64 -0.64
C ARG A 52 5.30 -23.43 -1.00
N ALA A 53 4.80 -22.21 -0.80
CA ALA A 53 5.60 -21.01 -1.00
C ALA A 53 6.73 -20.97 0.02
N VAL A 54 7.93 -20.58 -0.42
CA VAL A 54 9.08 -20.36 0.45
C VAL A 54 8.72 -19.18 1.36
N GLY A 55 8.27 -19.47 2.59
CA GLY A 55 7.80 -18.45 3.54
C GLY A 55 8.84 -17.36 3.83
N GLU A 56 10.12 -17.67 3.64
CA GLU A 56 11.24 -16.72 3.75
C GLU A 56 11.21 -15.63 2.67
N LEU A 57 10.69 -15.93 1.47
CA LEU A 57 10.52 -14.97 0.37
C LEU A 57 9.15 -14.29 0.37
N ALA A 58 8.23 -14.73 1.23
CA ALA A 58 6.88 -14.18 1.30
C ALA A 58 6.88 -12.67 1.60
N GLY A 59 7.74 -12.25 2.53
CA GLY A 59 7.90 -10.84 2.89
C GLY A 59 8.43 -9.99 1.72
N LEU A 60 9.31 -10.53 0.88
CA LEU A 60 9.83 -9.84 -0.30
C LEU A 60 8.76 -9.71 -1.40
N ALA A 61 7.99 -10.77 -1.62
CA ALA A 61 6.90 -10.78 -2.60
C ALA A 61 5.79 -9.79 -2.22
N VAL A 62 5.38 -9.77 -0.95
CA VAL A 62 4.39 -8.80 -0.45
C VAL A 62 4.96 -7.38 -0.46
N GLY A 63 6.19 -7.18 0.00
CA GLY A 63 6.83 -5.86 0.01
C GLY A 63 7.02 -5.25 -1.38
N SER A 64 7.40 -6.07 -2.37
CA SER A 64 7.53 -5.61 -3.77
C SER A 64 6.18 -5.31 -4.40
N ALA A 65 5.16 -6.15 -4.16
CA ALA A 65 3.79 -5.86 -4.60
C ALA A 65 3.28 -4.54 -4.02
N VAL A 66 3.47 -4.31 -2.71
CA VAL A 66 3.09 -3.06 -2.04
C VAL A 66 3.81 -1.85 -2.65
N CYS A 67 5.13 -1.94 -2.90
CA CYS A 67 5.91 -0.89 -3.55
C CYS A 67 5.39 -0.54 -4.95
N ILE A 68 5.07 -1.55 -5.77
CA ILE A 68 4.55 -1.34 -7.12
C ILE A 68 3.17 -0.68 -7.03
N THR A 69 2.31 -1.17 -6.13
CA THR A 69 0.97 -0.62 -5.95
C THR A 69 0.97 0.80 -5.42
N SER A 70 1.92 1.17 -4.54
CA SER A 70 2.03 2.55 -4.04
C SER A 70 2.48 3.53 -5.12
N ILE A 71 3.34 3.11 -6.05
CA ILE A 71 3.75 3.97 -7.18
C ILE A 71 2.57 4.24 -8.11
N PHE A 72 1.68 3.27 -8.28
CA PHE A 72 0.50 3.41 -9.13
C PHE A 72 -0.68 4.13 -8.46
N ALA A 73 -0.86 3.95 -7.15
CA ALA A 73 -1.93 4.59 -6.40
C ALA A 73 -1.61 6.03 -5.97
N GLY A 74 -0.33 6.35 -5.77
CA GLY A 74 0.13 7.65 -5.27
C GLY A 74 0.44 7.64 -3.77
#